data_AF-A0A5S4FL14-F1
#
_entry.id   AF-A0A5S4FL14-F1
#
_cell.length_a   1.000
_cell.length_b   1.000
_cell.length_c   1.000
_cell.angle_alpha   90.00
_cell.angle_beta   90.00
_cell.angle_gamma   90.00
#
_symmetry.space_group_name_H-M   'P 1'
#
loop_
_entity.id
_entity.type
_entity.pdbx_description
1 polymer ?
#
loop_
_entity_poly.entity_id
_entity_poly.type
_entity_poly.pdbx_seq_one_letter_code
_entity_poly.pdbx_strand_id
1 'polypeptide(L)'
;MMRIALSALLMAGLLAPPPAAALAEPIPEGAVVDQFDGTTLGADWTVLSPDDSRWSVSASTLHVDTLTGDTHQGTKNARNLFLVDVPAGDFEVVTKLSAPVTLDYQSAGLLAWQDWDNYVRAGLAHVGFAGGPVIETATEAGAAFTSNFAARPGSSAEIIKLARTGDEWASLGHPKPFGLDYIGLGNEEIYPEFFTNYPKFADAVRAKYPDIKIISNSGQTSGGAWFDRMWQFARDQKADLVDEHYYNNPAWFLANNHRYDSYDRNGPKVFVGEYASRGNTFHNALSEASYMTGNSDVVEMASYAPLLANVDYVDWTPDLIWFDNDQAYGSPSYYVQRLFSTNVGDRVVPSTFEAEARPVEDIKGAVGLGAWRGGVQGRRHGDAQGRQRPGHGCPQHR
;
A
#
# COMPACT_ATOMS: atom_id res chain seq x y z
N MET A 1 13.64 -14.18 36.98
CA MET A 1 14.03 -13.10 36.06
C MET A 1 14.02 -13.71 34.67
N MET A 2 13.27 -13.14 33.72
CA MET A 2 13.18 -13.67 32.35
C MET A 2 14.33 -13.07 31.52
N ARG A 3 14.79 -13.78 30.49
CA ARG A 3 15.86 -13.34 29.60
C ARG A 3 15.44 -13.50 28.14
N ILE A 4 16.08 -12.80 27.21
CA ILE A 4 15.88 -13.03 25.76
C ILE A 4 17.13 -13.64 25.17
N ALA A 5 16.97 -14.75 24.46
CA ALA A 5 17.99 -15.43 23.70
C ALA A 5 17.92 -15.12 22.21
N LEU A 6 19.08 -15.05 21.56
CA LEU A 6 19.23 -15.37 20.13
C LEU A 6 19.60 -16.85 19.99
N SER A 7 18.95 -17.56 19.07
CA SER A 7 19.17 -19.00 18.85
C SER A 7 19.28 -19.34 17.35
N ALA A 8 20.11 -20.32 16.99
CA ALA A 8 20.21 -20.87 15.63
C ALA A 8 20.57 -22.38 15.64
N LEU A 9 19.86 -23.24 14.88
CA LEU A 9 19.96 -24.73 14.93
C LEU A 9 20.10 -25.39 13.54
N LEU A 10 21.16 -26.20 13.28
CA LEU A 10 21.53 -26.77 11.95
C LEU A 10 22.90 -27.51 11.91
N MET A 11 23.13 -28.27 10.83
CA MET A 11 24.45 -28.77 10.37
C MET A 11 25.06 -27.87 9.26
N ALA A 12 26.39 -27.83 9.22
CA ALA A 12 27.23 -26.81 8.57
C ALA A 12 27.03 -26.57 7.05
N GLY A 13 27.15 -25.28 6.69
CA GLY A 13 27.45 -24.78 5.35
C GLY A 13 27.77 -23.28 5.40
N LEU A 14 28.90 -22.86 4.83
CA LEU A 14 29.30 -21.44 4.74
C LEU A 14 28.35 -20.67 3.83
N LEU A 15 27.95 -19.46 4.25
CA LEU A 15 26.93 -18.63 3.58
C LEU A 15 27.45 -17.26 3.17
N ALA A 16 26.94 -16.80 2.03
CA ALA A 16 27.13 -15.48 1.46
C ALA A 16 26.26 -14.41 2.18
N PRO A 17 26.64 -13.12 2.16
CA PRO A 17 25.88 -12.06 2.82
C PRO A 17 24.51 -11.84 2.15
N PRO A 18 23.46 -11.53 2.93
CA PRO A 18 22.10 -11.32 2.42
C PRO A 18 21.93 -9.95 1.73
N PRO A 19 20.95 -9.81 0.81
CA PRO A 19 20.51 -8.51 0.33
C PRO A 19 19.84 -7.69 1.45
N ALA A 20 19.87 -6.36 1.32
CA ALA A 20 19.38 -5.42 2.32
C ALA A 20 17.87 -5.61 2.60
N ALA A 21 17.55 -6.09 3.81
CA ALA A 21 16.19 -6.17 4.34
C ALA A 21 15.53 -4.78 4.44
N ALA A 22 14.19 -4.78 4.30
CA ALA A 22 13.30 -3.63 4.42
C ALA A 22 13.63 -2.71 5.61
N LEU A 23 13.47 -1.40 5.40
CA LEU A 23 13.79 -0.34 6.36
C LEU A 23 13.14 -0.62 7.73
N ALA A 24 13.98 -0.90 8.73
CA ALA A 24 13.53 -1.03 10.11
C ALA A 24 13.02 0.33 10.62
N GLU A 25 11.96 0.31 11.45
CA GLU A 25 11.47 1.48 12.17
C GLU A 25 12.62 2.19 12.91
N PRO A 26 12.57 3.53 13.10
CA PRO A 26 13.58 4.23 13.88
C PRO A 26 13.68 3.64 15.29
N ILE A 27 14.90 3.37 15.75
CA ILE A 27 15.18 2.79 17.08
C ILE A 27 14.59 3.72 18.15
N PRO A 28 13.71 3.23 19.05
CA PRO A 28 13.12 4.04 20.11
C PRO A 28 14.17 4.67 21.02
N GLU A 29 13.92 5.90 21.48
CA GLU A 29 14.77 6.56 22.47
C GLU A 29 14.83 5.73 23.77
N GLY A 30 16.04 5.42 24.23
CA GLY A 30 16.27 4.58 25.42
C GLY A 30 16.32 3.07 25.16
N ALA A 31 16.17 2.62 23.92
CA ALA A 31 16.40 1.21 23.58
C ALA A 31 17.87 0.82 23.81
N VAL A 32 18.10 -0.36 24.39
CA VAL A 32 19.42 -0.98 24.45
C VAL A 32 19.70 -1.62 23.11
N VAL A 33 20.83 -1.26 22.49
CA VAL A 33 21.21 -1.72 21.15
C VAL A 33 22.61 -2.28 21.20
N ASP A 34 22.77 -3.50 20.69
CA ASP A 34 24.08 -4.07 20.37
C ASP A 34 24.19 -4.23 18.85
N GLN A 35 25.06 -3.42 18.24
CA GLN A 35 25.36 -3.48 16.80
C GLN A 35 26.44 -4.52 16.49
N PHE A 36 27.01 -5.17 17.51
CA PHE A 36 28.11 -6.12 17.38
C PHE A 36 29.37 -5.53 16.73
N ASP A 37 29.62 -4.22 16.93
CA ASP A 37 30.73 -3.47 16.32
C ASP A 37 32.12 -3.89 16.85
N GLY A 38 32.16 -4.62 17.97
CA GLY A 38 33.39 -5.14 18.57
C GLY A 38 33.90 -6.45 17.95
N THR A 39 34.83 -7.09 18.64
CA THR A 39 35.34 -8.44 18.33
C THR A 39 34.96 -9.48 19.39
N THR A 40 34.19 -9.07 20.39
CA THR A 40 33.73 -9.88 21.52
C THR A 40 32.28 -9.50 21.83
N LEU A 41 31.52 -10.40 22.46
CA LEU A 41 30.21 -10.04 23.00
C LEU A 41 30.33 -8.96 24.08
N GLY A 42 29.33 -8.08 24.12
CA GLY A 42 29.17 -7.12 25.22
C GLY A 42 28.98 -7.82 26.58
N ALA A 43 29.27 -7.10 27.67
CA ALA A 43 29.20 -7.64 29.02
C ALA A 43 27.77 -8.02 29.48
N ASP A 44 26.75 -7.51 28.78
CA ASP A 44 25.34 -7.79 29.07
C ASP A 44 24.89 -9.18 28.57
N TRP A 45 25.68 -9.81 27.71
CA TRP A 45 25.37 -11.12 27.16
C TRP A 45 25.84 -12.26 28.07
N THR A 46 24.99 -13.27 28.20
CA THR A 46 25.34 -14.59 28.77
C THR A 46 25.07 -15.66 27.73
N VAL A 47 26.00 -16.60 27.50
CA VAL A 47 25.74 -17.71 26.58
C VAL A 47 25.35 -18.96 27.38
N LEU A 48 24.14 -19.48 27.19
CA LEU A 48 23.78 -20.78 27.77
C LEU A 48 24.30 -21.93 26.89
N SER A 49 24.80 -22.98 27.55
CA SER A 49 25.35 -24.18 26.92
C SER A 49 26.41 -23.85 25.85
N PRO A 50 27.45 -23.07 26.19
CA PRO A 50 28.37 -22.50 25.21
C PRO A 50 29.20 -23.56 24.50
N ASP A 51 29.45 -23.31 23.21
CA ASP A 51 30.48 -23.89 22.36
C ASP A 51 31.21 -22.75 21.67
N ASP A 52 32.27 -22.24 22.30
CA ASP A 52 33.01 -21.05 21.84
C ASP A 52 33.74 -21.29 20.51
N SER A 53 33.80 -22.54 20.02
CA SER A 53 34.31 -22.84 18.68
C SER A 53 33.31 -22.60 17.56
N ARG A 54 32.06 -22.27 17.90
CA ARG A 54 30.91 -22.25 16.97
C ARG A 54 30.19 -20.91 16.93
N TRP A 55 30.84 -19.84 17.39
CA TRP A 55 30.33 -18.49 17.22
C TRP A 55 31.46 -17.47 17.28
N SER A 56 31.25 -16.31 16.67
CA SER A 56 32.18 -15.19 16.72
C SER A 56 31.45 -13.86 16.55
N VAL A 57 32.05 -12.77 17.02
CA VAL A 57 31.57 -11.41 16.76
C VAL A 57 32.57 -10.73 15.83
N SER A 58 32.11 -10.33 14.65
CA SER A 58 32.93 -9.62 13.68
C SER A 58 32.07 -8.89 12.66
N ALA A 59 32.59 -7.81 12.07
CA ALA A 59 31.92 -7.07 10.99
C ALA A 59 30.47 -6.67 11.33
N SER A 60 30.24 -6.13 12.53
CA SER A 60 28.91 -5.72 13.01
C SER A 60 27.88 -6.86 12.97
N THR A 61 28.34 -8.10 13.22
CA THR A 61 27.51 -9.31 13.18
C THR A 61 27.95 -10.31 14.25
N LEU A 62 26.98 -10.85 14.99
CA LEU A 62 27.15 -12.10 15.72
C LEU A 62 26.94 -13.27 14.76
N HIS A 63 28.03 -13.95 14.40
CA HIS A 63 28.00 -15.16 13.60
C HIS A 63 27.85 -16.38 14.51
N VAL A 64 26.86 -17.22 14.23
CA VAL A 64 26.62 -18.45 14.99
C VAL A 64 26.62 -19.62 14.03
N ASP A 65 27.61 -20.50 14.16
CA ASP A 65 27.57 -21.80 13.55
C ASP A 65 26.59 -22.65 14.32
N THR A 66 25.46 -22.86 13.69
CA THR A 66 24.38 -23.69 14.21
C THR A 66 24.86 -25.09 14.62
N LEU A 67 24.24 -25.65 15.66
CA LEU A 67 24.56 -26.96 16.21
C LEU A 67 23.35 -27.90 16.17
N THR A 68 23.59 -29.20 16.21
CA THR A 68 22.54 -30.18 16.49
C THR A 68 22.06 -30.00 17.93
N GLY A 69 20.76 -29.86 18.10
CA GLY A 69 20.09 -29.75 19.39
C GLY A 69 18.64 -29.31 19.18
N ASP A 70 17.87 -29.22 20.26
CA ASP A 70 16.53 -28.64 20.25
C ASP A 70 16.15 -28.13 21.66
N THR A 71 15.12 -27.31 21.73
CA THR A 71 14.40 -26.90 22.94
C THR A 71 13.05 -27.61 23.08
N HIS A 72 12.61 -28.38 22.09
CA HIS A 72 11.29 -28.99 22.03
C HIS A 72 11.07 -30.09 23.09
N GLN A 73 10.15 -29.84 24.04
CA GLN A 73 9.64 -30.84 25.00
C GLN A 73 10.77 -31.57 25.76
N GLY A 74 10.87 -32.89 25.58
CA GLY A 74 11.88 -33.71 26.24
C GLY A 74 13.31 -33.45 25.75
N THR A 75 13.49 -32.73 24.63
CA THR A 75 14.80 -32.42 24.06
C THR A 75 15.28 -31.07 24.59
N LYS A 76 16.33 -31.11 25.41
CA LYS A 76 16.84 -29.94 26.17
C LYS A 76 18.34 -29.77 26.00
N ASN A 77 18.81 -29.80 24.75
CA ASN A 77 20.22 -29.86 24.42
C ASN A 77 20.66 -28.81 23.38
N ALA A 78 19.82 -27.81 23.10
CA ALA A 78 20.24 -26.64 22.32
C ALA A 78 21.48 -25.98 22.97
N ARG A 79 22.38 -25.49 22.11
CA ARG A 79 23.65 -24.86 22.51
C ARG A 79 23.74 -23.47 21.90
N ASN A 80 24.61 -22.63 22.47
CA ASN A 80 24.82 -21.25 22.02
C ASN A 80 23.52 -20.42 22.00
N LEU A 81 22.81 -20.42 23.14
CA LEU A 81 21.66 -19.56 23.33
C LEU A 81 22.13 -18.26 24.00
N PHE A 82 22.17 -17.17 23.23
CA PHE A 82 22.78 -15.88 23.63
C PHE A 82 21.77 -15.01 24.35
N LEU A 83 21.87 -14.90 25.67
CA LEU A 83 20.91 -14.28 26.56
C LEU A 83 21.27 -12.84 26.94
N VAL A 84 20.29 -11.95 26.95
CA VAL A 84 20.31 -10.66 27.66
C VAL A 84 19.14 -10.59 28.66
N ASP A 85 19.33 -9.86 29.76
CA ASP A 85 18.25 -9.62 30.72
C ASP A 85 17.20 -8.66 30.13
N VAL A 86 15.91 -8.88 30.43
CA VAL A 86 14.82 -7.97 30.06
C VAL A 86 14.37 -7.12 31.23
N PRO A 87 13.81 -5.91 30.98
CA PRO A 87 13.18 -5.13 32.04
C PRO A 87 12.00 -5.89 32.66
N ALA A 88 11.66 -5.53 33.89
CA ALA A 88 10.42 -5.99 34.50
C ALA A 88 9.22 -5.33 33.80
N GLY A 89 8.20 -6.15 33.47
CA GLY A 89 7.00 -5.68 32.79
C GLY A 89 7.06 -5.89 31.28
N ASP A 90 6.41 -5.00 30.55
CA ASP A 90 6.29 -5.03 29.09
C ASP A 90 7.63 -4.71 28.44
N PHE A 91 7.94 -5.41 27.36
CA PHE A 91 9.16 -5.16 26.60
C PHE A 91 8.98 -5.56 25.15
N GLU A 92 9.93 -5.11 24.35
CA GLU A 92 10.03 -5.38 22.94
C GLU A 92 11.48 -5.66 22.59
N VAL A 93 11.70 -6.65 21.73
CA VAL A 93 13.00 -6.92 21.12
C VAL A 93 12.84 -7.08 19.62
N VAL A 94 13.82 -6.55 18.89
CA VAL A 94 13.91 -6.65 17.43
C VAL A 94 15.30 -7.15 17.09
N THR A 95 15.40 -8.10 16.17
CA THR A 95 16.66 -8.52 15.58
C THR A 95 16.53 -8.68 14.08
N LYS A 96 17.58 -8.34 13.36
CA LYS A 96 17.74 -8.69 11.95
C LYS A 96 18.58 -9.95 11.89
N LEU A 97 18.06 -10.99 11.25
CA LEU A 97 18.78 -12.25 11.08
C LEU A 97 18.87 -12.65 9.62
N SER A 98 19.94 -13.37 9.28
CA SER A 98 20.06 -14.13 8.05
C SER A 98 20.26 -15.60 8.41
N ALA A 99 19.32 -16.43 7.98
CA ALA A 99 19.29 -17.86 8.26
C ALA A 99 18.58 -18.58 7.11
N PRO A 100 19.33 -19.12 6.13
CA PRO A 100 18.75 -19.89 5.04
C PRO A 100 18.38 -21.29 5.56
N VAL A 101 17.19 -21.35 6.16
CA VAL A 101 16.57 -22.58 6.63
C VAL A 101 16.09 -23.41 5.43
N THR A 102 16.63 -24.61 5.28
CA THR A 102 16.47 -25.48 4.10
C THR A 102 16.05 -26.92 4.42
N LEU A 103 16.23 -27.37 5.67
CA LEU A 103 15.76 -28.68 6.14
C LEU A 103 14.74 -28.49 7.25
N ASP A 104 13.83 -29.44 7.38
CA ASP A 104 12.80 -29.39 8.41
C ASP A 104 13.36 -29.21 9.81
N TYR A 105 12.69 -28.34 10.57
CA TYR A 105 12.97 -27.99 11.96
C TYR A 105 14.26 -27.17 12.17
N GLN A 106 14.89 -26.73 11.09
CA GLN A 106 15.89 -25.67 11.14
C GLN A 106 15.21 -24.36 11.51
N SER A 107 15.77 -23.64 12.48
CA SER A 107 15.25 -22.34 12.88
C SER A 107 16.33 -21.40 13.41
N ALA A 108 16.09 -20.10 13.23
CA ALA A 108 16.83 -19.04 13.86
C ALA A 108 15.90 -17.88 14.24
N GLY A 109 16.14 -17.27 15.41
CA GLY A 109 15.25 -16.22 15.90
C GLY A 109 15.48 -15.84 17.36
N LEU A 110 14.43 -15.25 17.92
CA LEU A 110 14.35 -14.76 19.30
C LEU A 110 13.67 -15.79 20.19
N LEU A 111 14.14 -15.88 21.43
CA LEU A 111 13.64 -16.78 22.47
C LEU A 111 13.51 -16.01 23.78
N ALA A 112 12.30 -15.62 24.20
CA ALA A 112 12.08 -15.21 25.58
C ALA A 112 12.12 -16.45 26.49
N TRP A 113 13.17 -16.55 27.29
CA TRP A 113 13.55 -17.73 28.04
C TRP A 113 13.41 -17.53 29.55
N GLN A 114 12.75 -18.48 30.20
CA GLN A 114 12.82 -18.68 31.65
C GLN A 114 13.63 -19.95 32.00
N ASP A 115 13.24 -21.10 31.45
CA ASP A 115 13.95 -22.38 31.59
C ASP A 115 13.60 -23.31 30.41
N TRP A 116 14.09 -24.54 30.42
CA TRP A 116 13.87 -25.49 29.32
C TRP A 116 12.41 -25.91 29.13
N ASP A 117 11.58 -25.76 30.15
CA ASP A 117 10.17 -26.12 30.12
C ASP A 117 9.26 -24.89 29.98
N ASN A 118 9.83 -23.68 29.92
CA ASN A 118 9.12 -22.41 29.91
C ASN A 118 9.84 -21.36 29.03
N TYR A 119 9.35 -21.18 27.81
CA TYR A 119 9.85 -20.17 26.87
C TYR A 119 8.83 -19.79 25.79
N VAL A 120 9.03 -18.63 25.18
CA VAL A 120 8.35 -18.20 23.95
C VAL A 120 9.41 -17.93 22.89
N ARG A 121 9.24 -18.45 21.68
CA ARG A 121 10.16 -18.18 20.56
C ARG A 121 9.43 -17.70 19.32
N ALA A 122 10.10 -16.84 18.57
CA ALA A 122 9.68 -16.40 17.25
C ALA A 122 10.89 -16.39 16.32
N GLY A 123 10.77 -16.91 15.11
CA GLY A 123 11.92 -16.99 14.20
C GLY A 123 11.59 -17.52 12.82
N LEU A 124 12.55 -17.35 11.92
CA LEU A 124 12.52 -17.99 10.61
C LEU A 124 12.83 -19.48 10.80
N ALA A 125 11.93 -20.35 10.35
CA ALA A 125 12.07 -21.79 10.44
C ALA A 125 11.72 -22.45 9.10
N HIS A 126 12.20 -23.67 8.86
CA HIS A 126 11.76 -24.48 7.73
C HIS A 126 10.85 -25.61 8.21
N VAL A 127 9.64 -25.67 7.63
CA VAL A 127 8.62 -26.64 8.00
C VAL A 127 7.99 -27.20 6.74
N GLY A 128 8.39 -28.41 6.35
CA GLY A 128 8.05 -29.03 5.08
C GLY A 128 6.55 -29.22 4.87
N PHE A 129 5.81 -29.59 5.91
CA PHE A 129 4.35 -29.70 5.82
C PHE A 129 3.64 -28.33 5.70
N ALA A 130 4.32 -27.23 6.02
CA ALA A 130 3.85 -25.86 5.81
C ALA A 130 4.34 -25.25 4.49
N GLY A 131 5.02 -26.03 3.64
CA GLY A 131 5.45 -25.62 2.31
C GLY A 131 6.82 -24.93 2.24
N GLY A 132 7.66 -25.03 3.29
CA GLY A 132 9.03 -24.53 3.28
C GLY A 132 9.31 -23.52 4.40
N PRO A 133 10.00 -22.39 4.12
CA PRO A 133 10.28 -21.39 5.14
C PRO A 133 9.01 -20.71 5.66
N VAL A 134 8.97 -20.50 6.97
CA VAL A 134 7.87 -19.89 7.72
C VAL A 134 8.43 -18.97 8.82
N ILE A 135 7.62 -18.02 9.28
CA ILE A 135 7.79 -17.51 10.65
C ILE A 135 7.08 -18.48 11.58
N GLU A 136 7.85 -19.15 12.43
CA GLU A 136 7.32 -19.94 13.54
C GLU A 136 7.19 -19.02 14.76
N THR A 137 6.04 -19.07 15.43
CA THR A 137 5.88 -18.57 16.80
C THR A 137 5.47 -19.73 17.67
N ALA A 138 6.26 -20.02 18.70
CA ALA A 138 6.05 -21.18 19.56
C ALA A 138 6.14 -20.82 21.04
N THR A 139 5.40 -21.56 21.85
CA THR A 139 5.40 -21.45 23.31
C THR A 139 5.60 -22.83 23.90
N GLU A 140 6.54 -22.94 24.82
CA GLU A 140 6.67 -24.07 25.73
C GLU A 140 6.28 -23.60 27.13
N ALA A 141 5.30 -24.26 27.73
CA ALA A 141 4.82 -23.95 29.08
C ALA A 141 4.62 -25.25 29.86
N GLY A 142 5.38 -25.44 30.94
CA GLY A 142 5.38 -26.67 31.71
C GLY A 142 5.67 -27.93 30.87
N ALA A 143 6.65 -27.85 29.96
CA ALA A 143 7.03 -28.91 29.01
C ALA A 143 5.98 -29.22 27.92
N ALA A 144 4.96 -28.38 27.78
CA ALA A 144 3.96 -28.49 26.71
C ALA A 144 4.27 -27.48 25.60
N PHE A 145 4.65 -27.98 24.44
CA PHE A 145 4.99 -27.19 23.27
C PHE A 145 3.77 -26.93 22.35
N THR A 146 3.60 -25.69 21.92
CA THR A 146 2.61 -25.25 20.92
C THR A 146 3.27 -24.32 19.91
N SER A 147 2.82 -24.34 18.65
CA SER A 147 3.39 -23.51 17.59
C SER A 147 2.33 -23.05 16.59
N ASN A 148 2.62 -21.93 15.95
CA ASN A 148 1.89 -21.36 14.82
C ASN A 148 2.88 -21.00 13.71
N PHE A 149 2.44 -21.13 12.46
CA PHE A 149 3.29 -20.91 11.29
C PHE A 149 2.65 -19.91 10.34
N ALA A 150 3.45 -18.93 9.90
CA ALA A 150 3.09 -18.01 8.82
C ALA A 150 4.04 -18.24 7.64
N ALA A 151 3.51 -18.58 6.46
CA ALA A 151 4.32 -18.89 5.28
C ALA A 151 5.24 -17.72 4.88
N ARG A 152 6.49 -18.05 4.53
CA ARG A 152 7.52 -17.13 4.01
C ARG A 152 8.27 -17.77 2.82
N PRO A 153 7.59 -18.10 1.71
CA PRO A 153 8.23 -18.82 0.60
C PRO A 153 9.49 -18.10 0.10
N GLY A 154 10.63 -18.81 0.07
CA GLY A 154 11.91 -18.28 -0.42
C GLY A 154 12.67 -17.37 0.55
N SER A 155 12.17 -17.14 1.77
CA SER A 155 12.87 -16.29 2.74
C SER A 155 14.15 -16.95 3.28
N SER A 156 15.20 -16.14 3.41
CA SER A 156 16.52 -16.51 3.97
C SER A 156 17.05 -15.47 4.95
N ALA A 157 16.30 -14.39 5.18
CA ALA A 157 16.61 -13.32 6.09
C ALA A 157 15.32 -12.61 6.49
N GLU A 158 15.22 -12.21 7.74
CA GLU A 158 14.02 -11.60 8.32
C GLU A 158 14.39 -10.56 9.37
N ILE A 159 13.47 -9.62 9.60
CA ILE A 159 13.45 -8.84 10.83
C ILE A 159 12.44 -9.54 11.75
N ILE A 160 12.94 -10.12 12.83
CA ILE A 160 12.11 -10.78 13.83
C ILE A 160 11.92 -9.84 15.00
N LYS A 161 10.69 -9.75 15.45
CA LYS A 161 10.29 -8.95 16.59
C LYS A 161 9.49 -9.81 17.55
N LEU A 162 9.78 -9.70 18.85
CA LEU A 162 9.03 -10.36 19.93
C LEU A 162 8.69 -9.30 20.98
N ALA A 163 7.41 -9.17 21.29
CA ALA A 163 6.91 -8.21 22.27
C ALA A 163 6.05 -8.92 23.31
N ARG A 164 6.16 -8.47 24.57
CA ARG A 164 5.30 -8.87 25.68
C ARG A 164 4.48 -7.68 26.15
N THR A 165 3.17 -7.86 26.31
CA THR A 165 2.27 -6.89 26.94
C THR A 165 1.38 -7.61 27.94
N GLY A 166 1.60 -7.36 29.24
CA GLY A 166 1.00 -8.16 30.31
C GLY A 166 1.39 -9.64 30.20
N ASP A 167 0.40 -10.49 29.92
CA ASP A 167 0.59 -11.94 29.69
C ASP A 167 0.53 -12.32 28.20
N GLU A 168 0.32 -11.34 27.31
CA GLU A 168 0.22 -11.56 25.87
C GLU A 168 1.57 -11.39 25.17
N TRP A 169 1.77 -12.19 24.12
CA TRP A 169 2.97 -12.19 23.28
C TRP A 169 2.59 -11.94 21.83
N ALA A 170 3.32 -11.05 21.16
CA ALA A 170 3.17 -10.78 19.74
C ALA A 170 4.51 -10.91 19.01
N SER A 171 4.49 -11.50 17.81
CA SER A 171 5.62 -11.54 16.90
C SER A 171 5.37 -10.67 15.66
N LEU A 172 6.41 -10.02 15.14
CA LEU A 172 6.38 -8.85 14.22
C LEU A 172 6.04 -7.51 14.90
N GLY A 173 5.86 -7.55 16.22
CA GLY A 173 5.71 -6.48 17.23
C GLY A 173 5.11 -5.14 16.82
N HIS A 174 4.04 -5.17 16.06
CA HIS A 174 3.02 -4.16 16.23
C HIS A 174 1.81 -4.82 16.92
N PRO A 175 1.86 -5.06 18.26
CA PRO A 175 0.80 -5.78 18.96
C PRO A 175 -0.53 -5.01 18.96
N LYS A 176 -0.48 -3.69 18.80
CA LYS A 176 -1.68 -2.84 18.69
C LYS A 176 -2.24 -2.90 17.27
N PRO A 177 -3.55 -2.74 17.05
CA PRO A 177 -4.08 -2.55 15.70
C PRO A 177 -3.53 -1.28 15.04
N PHE A 178 -3.34 -1.30 13.71
CA PHE A 178 -3.18 -0.08 12.93
C PHE A 178 -4.53 0.66 12.85
N GLY A 179 -4.50 2.00 12.80
CA GLY A 179 -5.70 2.82 12.60
C GLY A 179 -6.18 2.74 11.14
N LEU A 180 -6.96 1.72 10.82
CA LEU A 180 -7.52 1.53 9.49
C LEU A 180 -8.93 2.13 9.43
N ASP A 181 -9.06 3.31 8.85
CA ASP A 181 -10.35 4.02 8.75
C ASP A 181 -11.17 3.62 7.51
N TYR A 182 -10.50 3.22 6.42
CA TYR A 182 -11.11 2.95 5.13
C TYR A 182 -10.64 1.61 4.55
N ILE A 183 -11.53 0.91 3.85
CA ILE A 183 -11.19 -0.28 3.06
C ILE A 183 -11.84 -0.22 1.68
N GLY A 184 -11.02 -0.35 0.64
CA GLY A 184 -11.47 -0.56 -0.74
C GLY A 184 -11.85 -2.01 -0.96
N LEU A 185 -13.08 -2.26 -1.43
CA LEU A 185 -13.49 -3.58 -1.87
C LEU A 185 -13.46 -3.63 -3.40
N GLY A 186 -12.35 -4.16 -3.92
CA GLY A 186 -12.04 -4.19 -5.35
C GLY A 186 -11.26 -2.96 -5.83
N ASN A 187 -10.82 -3.02 -7.08
CA ASN A 187 -10.22 -1.96 -7.89
C ASN A 187 -10.74 -2.03 -9.35
N GLU A 188 -11.50 -1.01 -9.77
CA GLU A 188 -12.06 -0.86 -11.13
C GLU A 188 -12.90 -2.03 -11.68
N GLU A 189 -13.39 -2.96 -10.86
CA GLU A 189 -14.12 -4.12 -11.39
C GLU A 189 -15.51 -3.76 -11.88
N ILE A 190 -15.81 -4.21 -13.11
CA ILE A 190 -17.13 -4.07 -13.76
C ILE A 190 -17.76 -5.42 -14.12
N TYR A 191 -17.19 -6.52 -13.63
CA TYR A 191 -17.54 -7.88 -14.04
C TYR A 191 -18.58 -8.53 -13.11
N PRO A 192 -19.37 -9.51 -13.59
CA PRO A 192 -20.43 -10.18 -12.81
C PRO A 192 -19.99 -10.74 -11.45
N GLU A 193 -18.74 -11.21 -11.37
CA GLU A 193 -18.13 -11.76 -10.16
C GLU A 193 -18.05 -10.70 -9.06
N PHE A 194 -17.73 -9.45 -9.42
CA PHE A 194 -17.69 -8.34 -8.48
C PHE A 194 -19.08 -8.07 -7.89
N PHE A 195 -20.09 -7.91 -8.75
CA PHE A 195 -21.48 -7.70 -8.30
C PHE A 195 -21.99 -8.85 -7.41
N THR A 196 -21.53 -10.07 -7.67
CA THR A 196 -21.92 -11.27 -6.90
C THR A 196 -21.22 -11.34 -5.54
N ASN A 197 -19.98 -10.89 -5.46
CA ASN A 197 -19.13 -11.09 -4.28
C ASN A 197 -19.05 -9.86 -3.38
N TYR A 198 -19.08 -8.64 -3.93
CA TYR A 198 -19.02 -7.40 -3.16
C TYR A 198 -20.01 -7.39 -1.97
N PRO A 199 -21.30 -7.75 -2.12
CA PRO A 199 -22.23 -7.73 -0.99
C PRO A 199 -21.78 -8.65 0.15
N LYS A 200 -21.25 -9.83 -0.18
CA LYS A 200 -20.76 -10.80 0.82
C LYS A 200 -19.57 -10.25 1.59
N PHE A 201 -18.64 -9.60 0.90
CA PHE A 201 -17.49 -8.95 1.54
C PHE A 201 -17.92 -7.75 2.38
N ALA A 202 -18.78 -6.88 1.84
CA ALA A 202 -19.26 -5.71 2.55
C ALA A 202 -20.03 -6.09 3.83
N ASP A 203 -20.90 -7.09 3.76
CA ASP A 203 -21.65 -7.59 4.92
C ASP A 203 -20.71 -8.19 5.98
N ALA A 204 -19.70 -8.97 5.56
CA ALA A 204 -18.73 -9.56 6.48
C ALA A 204 -17.86 -8.50 7.17
N VAL A 205 -17.42 -7.47 6.42
CA VAL A 205 -16.65 -6.35 6.98
C VAL A 205 -17.51 -5.57 7.97
N ARG A 206 -18.72 -5.15 7.59
CA ARG A 206 -19.62 -4.39 8.47
C ARG A 206 -20.01 -5.16 9.73
N ALA A 207 -20.19 -6.47 9.62
CA ALA A 207 -20.53 -7.31 10.78
C ALA A 207 -19.41 -7.38 11.82
N LYS A 208 -18.14 -7.29 11.40
CA LYS A 208 -16.98 -7.43 12.28
C LYS A 208 -16.32 -6.10 12.64
N TYR A 209 -16.36 -5.13 11.75
CA TYR A 209 -15.68 -3.84 11.83
C TYR A 209 -16.62 -2.71 11.37
N PRO A 210 -17.67 -2.42 12.15
CA PRO A 210 -18.69 -1.45 11.74
C PRO A 210 -18.17 -0.01 11.60
N ASP A 211 -17.01 0.29 12.21
CA ASP A 211 -16.40 1.63 12.17
C ASP A 211 -15.51 1.86 10.93
N ILE A 212 -15.15 0.80 10.19
CA ILE A 212 -14.35 0.93 8.95
C ILE A 212 -15.28 1.32 7.80
N LYS A 213 -14.99 2.45 7.15
CA LYS A 213 -15.71 2.92 5.96
C LYS A 213 -15.36 2.07 4.75
N ILE A 214 -16.38 1.65 4.00
CA ILE A 214 -16.22 0.83 2.80
C ILE A 214 -16.25 1.71 1.55
N ILE A 215 -15.20 1.59 0.75
CA ILE A 215 -15.07 2.24 -0.56
C ILE A 215 -15.41 1.21 -1.65
N SER A 216 -16.41 1.51 -2.47
CA SER A 216 -16.71 0.78 -3.71
C SER A 216 -16.00 1.46 -4.90
N ASN A 217 -16.15 0.95 -6.13
CA ASN A 217 -15.52 1.55 -7.31
C ASN A 217 -16.55 1.97 -8.38
N SER A 218 -16.12 2.82 -9.32
CA SER A 218 -16.93 3.26 -10.47
C SER A 218 -16.43 2.74 -11.83
N GLY A 219 -15.49 1.79 -11.84
CA GLY A 219 -14.82 1.28 -13.04
C GLY A 219 -13.69 2.21 -13.56
N GLN A 220 -13.17 1.92 -14.77
CA GLN A 220 -11.98 2.55 -15.34
C GLN A 220 -12.18 3.92 -16.01
N THR A 221 -13.42 4.43 -16.04
CA THR A 221 -13.81 5.50 -16.97
C THR A 221 -14.44 6.67 -16.26
N SER A 222 -14.18 7.89 -16.72
CA SER A 222 -14.78 9.13 -16.19
C SER A 222 -16.28 9.33 -16.47
N GLY A 223 -16.98 8.33 -17.02
CA GLY A 223 -18.39 8.42 -17.38
C GLY A 223 -18.86 7.35 -18.34
N GLY A 224 -20.16 7.31 -18.59
CA GLY A 224 -20.82 6.37 -19.49
C GLY A 224 -21.54 5.24 -18.75
N ALA A 225 -22.16 4.33 -19.51
CA ALA A 225 -23.13 3.38 -18.96
C ALA A 225 -22.57 2.47 -17.83
N TRP A 226 -21.30 2.08 -17.91
CA TRP A 226 -20.66 1.29 -16.85
C TRP A 226 -20.37 2.11 -15.60
N PHE A 227 -19.85 3.33 -15.78
CA PHE A 227 -19.67 4.27 -14.68
C PHE A 227 -20.99 4.55 -13.95
N ASP A 228 -22.06 4.86 -14.70
CA ASP A 228 -23.39 5.13 -14.14
C ASP A 228 -23.96 3.91 -13.39
N ARG A 229 -23.76 2.71 -13.96
CA ARG A 229 -24.19 1.45 -13.34
C ARG A 229 -23.41 1.16 -12.06
N MET A 230 -22.11 1.36 -12.04
CA MET A 230 -21.27 1.12 -10.87
C MET A 230 -21.59 2.10 -9.75
N TRP A 231 -21.80 3.38 -10.09
CA TRP A 231 -22.30 4.38 -9.14
C TRP A 231 -23.66 4.00 -8.55
N GLN A 232 -24.59 3.51 -9.38
CA GLN A 232 -25.87 3.03 -8.89
C GLN A 232 -25.71 1.83 -7.97
N PHE A 233 -24.87 0.87 -8.36
CA PHE A 233 -24.58 -0.29 -7.54
C PHE A 233 -24.00 0.10 -6.18
N ALA A 234 -23.01 1.00 -6.14
CA ALA A 234 -22.43 1.47 -4.89
C ALA A 234 -23.46 2.16 -3.98
N ARG A 235 -24.40 2.94 -4.54
CA ARG A 235 -25.54 3.50 -3.81
C ARG A 235 -26.45 2.40 -3.24
N ASP A 236 -26.79 1.40 -4.05
CA ASP A 236 -27.66 0.29 -3.62
C ASP A 236 -27.01 -0.52 -2.49
N GLN A 237 -25.69 -0.67 -2.53
CA GLN A 237 -24.89 -1.31 -1.48
C GLN A 237 -24.62 -0.41 -0.27
N LYS A 238 -25.06 0.85 -0.32
CA LYS A 238 -24.83 1.88 0.69
C LYS A 238 -23.33 2.03 1.01
N ALA A 239 -22.46 2.01 0.00
CA ALA A 239 -21.05 2.26 0.21
C ALA A 239 -20.84 3.63 0.88
N ASP A 240 -19.82 3.76 1.72
CA ASP A 240 -19.52 5.03 2.37
C ASP A 240 -18.89 6.00 1.36
N LEU A 241 -18.04 5.47 0.47
CA LEU A 241 -17.44 6.20 -0.64
C LEU A 241 -17.48 5.38 -1.94
N VAL A 242 -17.34 6.08 -3.06
CA VAL A 242 -17.11 5.49 -4.38
C VAL A 242 -15.82 6.04 -4.96
N ASP A 243 -14.98 5.12 -5.41
CA ASP A 243 -13.71 5.40 -6.06
C ASP A 243 -13.92 5.73 -7.54
N GLU A 244 -13.54 6.94 -7.95
CA GLU A 244 -13.50 7.39 -9.34
C GLU A 244 -12.08 7.37 -9.91
N HIS A 245 -11.92 6.61 -10.99
CA HIS A 245 -10.66 6.51 -11.72
C HIS A 245 -10.81 7.16 -13.09
N TYR A 246 -9.92 8.10 -13.40
CA TYR A 246 -9.84 8.63 -14.75
C TYR A 246 -8.52 9.30 -15.12
N TYR A 247 -8.02 8.88 -16.27
CA TYR A 247 -6.90 9.50 -16.95
C TYR A 247 -7.44 10.23 -18.16
N ASN A 248 -7.41 11.56 -18.16
CA ASN A 248 -7.97 12.37 -19.25
C ASN A 248 -6.97 13.40 -19.76
N ASN A 249 -7.27 14.10 -20.85
CA ASN A 249 -6.40 15.19 -21.32
C ASN A 249 -6.66 16.50 -20.53
N PRO A 250 -5.75 17.48 -20.54
CA PRO A 250 -5.92 18.75 -19.81
C PRO A 250 -7.23 19.49 -20.13
N ALA A 251 -7.68 19.47 -21.39
CA ALA A 251 -8.92 20.12 -21.80
C ALA A 251 -10.16 19.53 -21.11
N TRP A 252 -10.17 18.22 -20.85
CA TRP A 252 -11.23 17.57 -20.11
C TRP A 252 -11.29 18.06 -18.66
N PHE A 253 -10.15 18.17 -17.97
CA PHE A 253 -10.08 18.68 -16.59
C PHE A 253 -10.64 20.11 -16.51
N LEU A 254 -10.24 20.98 -17.44
CA LEU A 254 -10.76 22.35 -17.52
C LEU A 254 -12.27 22.40 -17.80
N ALA A 255 -12.78 21.49 -18.62
CA ALA A 255 -14.21 21.41 -18.95
C ALA A 255 -15.07 20.75 -17.86
N ASN A 256 -14.45 20.08 -16.88
CA ASN A 256 -15.14 19.31 -15.84
C ASN A 256 -14.86 19.84 -14.43
N ASN A 257 -14.32 21.05 -14.28
CA ASN A 257 -14.08 21.67 -12.97
C ASN A 257 -15.36 21.88 -12.12
N HIS A 258 -16.55 21.77 -12.73
CA HIS A 258 -17.87 21.79 -12.07
C HIS A 258 -18.52 20.39 -11.97
N ARG A 259 -17.78 19.31 -12.21
CA ARG A 259 -18.34 17.94 -12.28
C ARG A 259 -19.14 17.54 -11.04
N TYR A 260 -18.62 17.85 -9.86
CA TYR A 260 -19.21 17.42 -8.59
C TYR A 260 -20.31 18.36 -8.08
N ASP A 261 -20.55 19.49 -8.75
CA ASP A 261 -21.58 20.48 -8.37
C ASP A 261 -22.98 19.85 -8.36
N SER A 262 -23.25 18.84 -9.20
CA SER A 262 -24.56 18.19 -9.31
C SER A 262 -24.70 16.87 -8.53
N TYR A 263 -23.66 16.41 -7.81
CA TYR A 263 -23.71 15.13 -7.11
C TYR A 263 -24.65 15.19 -5.88
N ASP A 264 -25.23 14.06 -5.49
CA ASP A 264 -26.08 14.00 -4.31
C ASP A 264 -25.25 14.13 -3.02
N ARG A 265 -25.56 15.14 -2.19
CA ARG A 265 -24.86 15.38 -0.93
C ARG A 265 -25.21 14.39 0.17
N ASN A 266 -26.32 13.64 0.01
CA ASN A 266 -26.80 12.65 0.96
C ASN A 266 -26.41 11.20 0.58
N GLY A 267 -25.78 11.02 -0.58
CA GLY A 267 -25.29 9.73 -1.05
C GLY A 267 -23.88 9.40 -0.52
N PRO A 268 -23.27 8.31 -1.02
CA PRO A 268 -21.86 8.01 -0.82
C PRO A 268 -20.98 9.20 -1.19
N LYS A 269 -19.89 9.42 -0.45
CA LYS A 269 -18.89 10.44 -0.81
C LYS A 269 -18.01 9.97 -1.96
N VAL A 270 -17.28 10.90 -2.56
CA VAL A 270 -16.35 10.59 -3.65
C VAL A 270 -14.94 10.44 -3.09
N PHE A 271 -14.29 9.34 -3.46
CA PHE A 271 -12.84 9.22 -3.45
C PHE A 271 -12.39 9.28 -4.91
N VAL A 272 -11.52 10.22 -5.27
CA VAL A 272 -10.88 10.20 -6.60
C VAL A 272 -9.57 9.44 -6.46
N GLY A 273 -9.61 8.11 -6.45
CA GLY A 273 -8.48 7.26 -6.13
C GLY A 273 -7.38 7.27 -7.18
N GLU A 274 -7.74 7.49 -8.44
CA GLU A 274 -6.77 7.65 -9.51
C GLU A 274 -7.17 8.76 -10.47
N TYR A 275 -6.33 9.78 -10.60
CA TYR A 275 -6.44 10.73 -11.70
C TYR A 275 -5.08 11.26 -12.16
N ALA A 276 -4.97 11.52 -13.47
CA ALA A 276 -3.90 12.34 -14.05
C ALA A 276 -4.29 12.87 -15.43
N SER A 277 -3.66 13.97 -15.84
CA SER A 277 -3.92 14.60 -17.15
C SER A 277 -3.11 14.03 -18.32
N ARG A 278 -2.60 12.80 -18.18
CA ARG A 278 -1.80 12.07 -19.20
C ARG A 278 -0.55 12.81 -19.69
N GLY A 279 0.03 13.67 -18.87
CA GLY A 279 1.33 14.30 -19.08
C GLY A 279 1.81 15.03 -17.83
N ASN A 280 3.06 15.48 -17.85
CA ASN A 280 3.71 16.14 -16.71
C ASN A 280 4.23 17.55 -17.07
N THR A 281 3.61 18.23 -18.03
CA THR A 281 4.00 19.62 -18.37
C THR A 281 3.37 20.63 -17.41
N PHE A 282 3.79 21.89 -17.46
CA PHE A 282 3.13 22.96 -16.70
C PHE A 282 1.64 23.08 -17.03
N HIS A 283 1.23 22.86 -18.29
CA HIS A 283 -0.17 22.93 -18.69
C HIS A 283 -1.02 21.83 -18.06
N ASN A 284 -0.45 20.63 -17.92
CA ASN A 284 -1.06 19.50 -17.20
C ASN A 284 -1.31 19.88 -15.74
N ALA A 285 -0.24 20.28 -15.04
CA ALA A 285 -0.29 20.68 -13.64
C ALA A 285 -1.31 21.82 -13.39
N LEU A 286 -1.34 22.84 -14.25
CA LEU A 286 -2.29 23.95 -14.10
C LEU A 286 -3.74 23.50 -14.32
N SER A 287 -3.98 22.58 -15.24
CA SER A 287 -5.33 22.06 -15.51
C SER A 287 -5.83 21.17 -14.37
N GLU A 288 -4.94 20.35 -13.79
CA GLU A 288 -5.21 19.58 -12.59
C GLU A 288 -5.47 20.49 -11.39
N ALA A 289 -4.65 21.54 -11.20
CA ALA A 289 -4.87 22.54 -10.15
C ALA A 289 -6.25 23.19 -10.25
N SER A 290 -6.68 23.56 -11.47
CA SER A 290 -8.02 24.11 -11.70
C SER A 290 -9.14 23.13 -11.37
N TYR A 291 -8.90 21.83 -11.49
CA TYR A 291 -9.88 20.80 -11.17
C TYR A 291 -10.01 20.57 -9.67
N MET A 292 -8.91 20.73 -8.93
CA MET A 292 -8.84 20.52 -7.47
C MET A 292 -9.50 21.63 -6.63
N THR A 293 -9.96 22.74 -7.23
CA THR A 293 -10.46 23.90 -6.46
C THR A 293 -11.89 23.76 -5.90
N GLY A 294 -12.60 22.64 -6.11
CA GLY A 294 -14.05 22.56 -5.83
C GLY A 294 -14.52 21.33 -5.04
N ASN A 295 -15.71 21.47 -4.43
CA ASN A 295 -16.59 20.40 -3.93
C ASN A 295 -16.06 19.48 -2.81
N SER A 296 -15.34 20.03 -1.81
CA SER A 296 -14.90 19.24 -0.64
C SER A 296 -16.04 18.74 0.27
N ASP A 297 -17.29 19.16 0.03
CA ASP A 297 -18.49 18.63 0.69
C ASP A 297 -18.94 17.27 0.13
N VAL A 298 -18.51 16.94 -1.09
CA VAL A 298 -18.80 15.68 -1.80
C VAL A 298 -17.54 14.83 -1.97
N VAL A 299 -16.43 15.45 -2.37
CA VAL A 299 -15.15 14.79 -2.56
C VAL A 299 -14.40 14.79 -1.23
N GLU A 300 -14.27 13.61 -0.62
CA GLU A 300 -13.63 13.44 0.70
C GLU A 300 -12.12 13.19 0.58
N MET A 301 -11.70 12.49 -0.50
CA MET A 301 -10.31 12.13 -0.73
C MET A 301 -9.97 12.19 -2.23
N ALA A 302 -8.71 12.47 -2.57
CA ALA A 302 -8.21 12.40 -3.94
C ALA A 302 -6.72 12.03 -3.97
N SER A 303 -6.32 11.20 -4.93
CA SER A 303 -4.95 10.76 -5.14
C SER A 303 -4.56 10.81 -6.61
N TYR A 304 -3.51 11.57 -6.90
CA TYR A 304 -2.88 11.51 -8.21
C TYR A 304 -2.24 10.14 -8.42
N ALA A 305 -2.38 9.57 -9.61
CA ALA A 305 -1.79 8.28 -9.95
C ALA A 305 -1.06 8.28 -11.31
N PRO A 306 0.03 7.50 -11.45
CA PRO A 306 0.74 6.79 -10.38
C PRO A 306 1.71 7.70 -9.59
N LEU A 307 2.12 7.26 -8.40
CA LEU A 307 2.93 8.07 -7.48
C LEU A 307 4.42 8.07 -7.83
N LEU A 308 5.00 6.92 -8.15
CA LEU A 308 6.43 6.70 -8.27
C LEU A 308 6.78 5.97 -9.57
N ALA A 309 7.77 6.48 -10.31
CA ALA A 309 8.39 5.76 -11.41
C ALA A 309 9.92 5.81 -11.32
N ASN A 310 10.55 4.64 -11.49
CA ASN A 310 11.98 4.58 -11.73
C ASN A 310 12.25 4.95 -13.19
N VAL A 311 13.13 5.91 -13.45
CA VAL A 311 13.41 6.44 -14.79
C VAL A 311 13.96 5.38 -15.77
N ASP A 312 14.55 4.31 -15.27
CA ASP A 312 15.10 3.21 -16.07
C ASP A 312 14.08 2.08 -16.31
N TYR A 313 12.98 2.03 -15.55
CA TYR A 313 11.98 0.94 -15.56
C TYR A 313 10.55 1.48 -15.58
N VAL A 314 10.22 2.20 -16.65
CA VAL A 314 8.95 2.92 -16.80
C VAL A 314 7.89 2.02 -17.44
N ASP A 315 6.90 1.61 -16.66
CA ASP A 315 5.74 0.83 -17.13
C ASP A 315 4.54 1.71 -17.53
N TRP A 316 4.35 2.85 -16.86
CA TRP A 316 3.27 3.80 -17.10
C TRP A 316 3.82 5.23 -17.14
N THR A 317 3.13 6.14 -17.82
CA THR A 317 3.44 7.59 -17.76
C THR A 317 2.14 8.41 -17.87
N PRO A 318 2.04 9.58 -17.24
CA PRO A 318 3.02 10.24 -16.36
C PRO A 318 2.95 9.77 -14.90
N ASP A 319 3.99 10.10 -14.10
CA ASP A 319 4.07 9.80 -12.67
C ASP A 319 4.37 11.06 -11.85
N LEU A 320 3.98 11.05 -10.58
CA LEU A 320 4.11 12.22 -9.71
C LEU A 320 5.57 12.47 -9.33
N ILE A 321 6.28 11.44 -8.89
CA ILE A 321 7.67 11.46 -8.43
C ILE A 321 8.49 10.48 -9.27
N TRP A 322 9.60 10.95 -9.81
CA TRP A 322 10.51 10.16 -10.63
C TRP A 322 11.82 9.97 -9.88
N PHE A 323 12.42 8.80 -9.98
CA PHE A 323 13.67 8.49 -9.27
C PHE A 323 14.60 7.57 -10.05
N ASP A 324 15.88 7.59 -9.68
CA ASP A 324 16.88 6.57 -10.00
C ASP A 324 17.50 6.04 -8.69
N ASN A 325 18.62 5.30 -8.75
CA ASN A 325 19.25 4.75 -7.55
C ASN A 325 19.94 5.80 -6.65
N ASP A 326 20.10 7.05 -7.12
CA ASP A 326 20.87 8.10 -6.46
C ASP A 326 20.01 9.32 -6.09
N GLN A 327 18.92 9.60 -6.81
CA GLN A 327 18.13 10.82 -6.66
C GLN A 327 16.64 10.65 -7.01
N ALA A 328 15.82 11.61 -6.57
CA ALA A 328 14.41 11.72 -6.93
C ALA A 328 14.02 13.17 -7.26
N TYR A 329 13.06 13.35 -8.17
CA TYR A 329 12.52 14.65 -8.55
C TYR A 329 10.99 14.60 -8.71
N GLY A 330 10.34 15.69 -8.30
CA GLY A 330 8.90 15.87 -8.48
C GLY A 330 8.57 16.45 -9.86
N SER A 331 7.49 15.96 -10.47
CA SER A 331 6.92 16.55 -11.69
C SER A 331 6.27 17.93 -11.41
N PRO A 332 5.94 18.73 -12.43
CA PRO A 332 5.07 19.90 -12.26
C PRO A 332 3.77 19.60 -11.48
N SER A 333 3.16 18.44 -11.72
CA SER A 333 1.97 17.98 -11.00
C SER A 333 2.26 17.67 -9.52
N TYR A 334 3.46 17.19 -9.17
CA TYR A 334 3.88 17.02 -7.77
C TYR A 334 3.82 18.33 -7.00
N TYR A 335 4.28 19.42 -7.60
CA TYR A 335 4.26 20.72 -6.94
C TYR A 335 2.84 21.26 -6.74
N VAL A 336 1.91 20.94 -7.65
CA VAL A 336 0.48 21.23 -7.47
C VAL A 336 -0.10 20.39 -6.34
N GLN A 337 0.10 19.06 -6.33
CA GLN A 337 -0.37 18.20 -5.25
C GLN A 337 0.16 18.66 -3.88
N ARG A 338 1.46 18.99 -3.82
CA ARG A 338 2.10 19.52 -2.61
C ARG A 338 1.49 20.84 -2.16
N LEU A 339 1.22 21.76 -3.10
CA LEU A 339 0.60 23.05 -2.77
C LEU A 339 -0.77 22.85 -2.15
N PHE A 340 -1.62 22.01 -2.75
CA PHE A 340 -2.95 21.74 -2.22
C PHE A 340 -2.90 20.97 -0.89
N SER A 341 -2.09 19.91 -0.77
CA SER A 341 -2.06 19.06 0.43
C SER A 341 -1.43 19.72 1.66
N THR A 342 -0.52 20.67 1.47
CA THR A 342 0.13 21.39 2.59
C THR A 342 -0.56 22.70 2.96
N ASN A 343 -1.61 23.10 2.24
CA ASN A 343 -2.37 24.34 2.46
C ASN A 343 -3.89 24.07 2.51
N VAL A 344 -4.30 22.93 3.06
CA VAL A 344 -5.72 22.59 3.25
C VAL A 344 -6.28 23.35 4.46
N GLY A 345 -7.36 24.09 4.25
CA GLY A 345 -8.11 24.76 5.33
C GLY A 345 -9.14 23.83 5.98
N ASP A 346 -9.61 24.19 7.17
CA ASP A 346 -10.69 23.51 7.90
C ASP A 346 -12.11 23.92 7.45
N ARG A 347 -12.19 24.99 6.62
CA ARG A 347 -13.45 25.57 6.14
C ARG A 347 -13.30 26.04 4.70
N VAL A 348 -14.39 25.90 3.94
CA VAL A 348 -14.51 26.50 2.60
C VAL A 348 -15.02 27.93 2.76
N VAL A 349 -14.24 28.91 2.29
CA VAL A 349 -14.67 30.30 2.20
C VAL A 349 -15.25 30.55 0.80
N PRO A 350 -16.54 30.88 0.67
CA PRO A 350 -17.12 31.19 -0.64
C PRO A 350 -16.39 32.37 -1.28
N SER A 351 -15.99 32.23 -2.54
CA SER A 351 -15.33 33.27 -3.32
C SER A 351 -15.88 33.32 -4.73
N THR A 352 -15.98 34.52 -5.30
CA THR A 352 -16.28 34.73 -6.71
C THR A 352 -15.07 35.33 -7.41
N PHE A 353 -14.86 34.94 -8.66
CA PHE A 353 -13.84 35.54 -9.52
C PHE A 353 -14.54 36.20 -10.71
N GLU A 354 -14.36 37.50 -10.85
CA GLU A 354 -14.80 38.27 -12.02
C GLU A 354 -13.58 38.58 -12.88
N ALA A 355 -13.59 38.07 -14.11
CA ALA A 355 -12.61 38.43 -15.13
C ALA A 355 -13.31 38.71 -16.45
N GLU A 356 -12.73 39.63 -17.23
CA GLU A 356 -13.14 39.80 -18.62
C GLU A 356 -12.88 38.50 -19.38
N ALA A 357 -13.94 37.89 -19.89
CA ALA A 357 -13.82 36.76 -20.80
C ALA A 357 -12.97 37.20 -22.00
N ARG A 358 -11.88 36.47 -22.26
CA ARG A 358 -11.13 36.69 -23.51
C ARG A 358 -12.11 36.44 -24.66
N PRO A 359 -12.27 37.37 -25.61
CA PRO A 359 -13.16 37.17 -26.73
C PRO A 359 -12.70 35.93 -27.50
N VAL A 360 -13.55 34.90 -27.53
CA VAL A 360 -13.40 33.80 -28.47
C VAL A 360 -13.74 34.38 -29.82
N GLU A 361 -12.80 34.37 -30.77
CA GLU A 361 -13.11 34.83 -32.12
C GLU A 361 -14.27 34.00 -32.68
N ASP A 362 -15.28 34.69 -33.24
CA ASP A 362 -16.37 34.03 -33.94
C ASP A 362 -15.82 33.05 -34.99
N ILE A 363 -16.47 31.90 -35.13
CA ILE A 363 -16.19 30.98 -36.24
C ILE A 363 -16.59 31.68 -37.54
N LYS A 364 -15.61 32.28 -38.25
CA LYS A 364 -15.82 32.94 -39.55
C LYS A 364 -15.92 31.96 -40.73
N GLY A 365 -15.74 30.66 -40.46
CA GLY A 365 -15.80 29.57 -41.44
C GLY A 365 -17.21 29.02 -41.66
N ALA A 366 -17.30 27.83 -42.26
CA ALA A 366 -18.54 27.09 -42.45
C ALA A 366 -18.62 25.89 -41.48
N VAL A 367 -19.83 25.54 -41.04
CA VAL A 367 -20.11 24.27 -40.35
C VAL A 367 -20.33 23.19 -41.41
N GLY A 368 -19.57 22.09 -41.34
CA GLY A 368 -19.61 21.00 -42.30
C GLY A 368 -19.59 19.62 -41.64
N LEU A 369 -20.11 18.62 -42.35
CA LEU A 369 -20.07 17.20 -41.97
C LEU A 369 -18.95 16.52 -42.77
N GLY A 370 -18.08 15.74 -42.11
CA GLY A 370 -16.99 14.99 -42.77
C GLY A 370 -16.73 13.64 -42.11
N ALA A 371 -16.11 12.71 -42.85
CA ALA A 371 -15.70 11.39 -42.39
C ALA A 371 -14.31 11.03 -42.93
N TRP A 372 -13.50 10.33 -42.13
CA TRP A 372 -12.18 9.83 -42.55
C TRP A 372 -12.05 8.34 -42.27
N ARG A 373 -11.58 7.57 -43.26
CA ARG A 373 -11.48 6.09 -43.24
C ARG A 373 -12.80 5.37 -42.88
N GLY A 374 -13.93 5.96 -43.26
CA GLY A 374 -15.28 5.40 -43.11
C GLY A 374 -16.33 6.29 -43.78
N GLY A 375 -17.57 5.79 -43.93
CA GLY A 375 -18.70 6.55 -44.44
C GLY A 375 -19.62 7.01 -43.30
N VAL A 376 -20.13 8.24 -43.37
CA VAL A 376 -21.16 8.75 -42.46
C VAL A 376 -22.45 8.99 -43.25
N GLN A 377 -23.57 8.51 -42.72
CA GLN A 377 -24.91 8.77 -43.26
C GLN A 377 -25.68 9.66 -42.27
N GLY A 378 -25.82 10.94 -42.61
CA GLY A 378 -26.64 11.87 -41.83
C GLY A 378 -28.11 11.80 -42.26
N ARG A 379 -29.03 11.65 -41.30
CA ARG A 379 -30.46 11.94 -41.53
C ARG A 379 -30.79 13.35 -41.05
N ARG A 380 -31.56 14.07 -41.86
CA ARG A 380 -32.08 15.39 -41.51
C ARG A 380 -33.13 15.22 -40.42
N HIS A 381 -32.83 15.65 -39.19
CA HIS A 381 -33.88 15.91 -38.19
C HIS A 381 -34.41 17.33 -38.45
N GLY A 382 -35.71 17.41 -38.76
CA GLY A 382 -36.39 18.68 -38.94
C GLY A 382 -36.49 19.41 -37.61
N ASP A 383 -35.75 20.51 -37.50
CA ASP A 383 -36.21 21.82 -37.02
C ASP A 383 -34.98 22.68 -36.74
N ALA A 384 -34.33 23.13 -37.82
CA ALA A 384 -33.38 24.23 -37.76
C ALA A 384 -34.00 25.40 -38.52
N GLN A 385 -34.54 26.37 -37.76
CA GLN A 385 -34.91 27.67 -38.32
C GLN A 385 -33.63 28.36 -38.79
N GLY A 386 -33.47 28.55 -40.10
CA GLY A 386 -32.30 29.29 -40.62
C GLY A 386 -32.13 29.30 -42.13
N ARG A 387 -32.64 30.37 -42.76
CA ARG A 387 -32.37 30.89 -44.12
C ARG A 387 -32.75 30.00 -45.30
N GLN A 388 -33.91 30.30 -45.89
CA GLN A 388 -34.21 30.02 -47.29
C GLN A 388 -33.22 30.79 -48.19
N ARG A 389 -32.61 30.11 -49.16
CA ARG A 389 -31.86 30.76 -50.24
C ARG A 389 -32.84 31.51 -51.17
N PRO A 390 -32.50 32.70 -51.68
CA PRO A 390 -33.34 33.34 -52.69
C PRO A 390 -33.33 32.50 -53.97
N GLY A 391 -34.51 32.20 -54.50
CA GLY A 391 -34.67 31.48 -55.76
C GLY A 391 -34.16 32.32 -56.92
N HIS A 392 -33.21 31.77 -57.68
CA HIS A 392 -32.89 32.30 -59.00
C HIS A 392 -33.97 31.87 -59.99
N GLY A 393 -34.69 32.87 -60.52
CA GLY A 393 -35.65 32.71 -61.60
C GLY A 393 -34.99 32.25 -62.89
N CYS A 394 -35.76 31.48 -63.64
CA CYS A 394 -35.50 30.92 -64.96
C CYS A 394 -35.14 31.99 -66.02
N PRO A 395 -34.57 31.59 -67.17
CA PRO A 395 -35.45 31.60 -68.35
C PRO A 395 -35.34 30.34 -69.22
N GLN A 396 -36.52 29.90 -69.66
CA GLN A 396 -36.74 28.94 -70.74
C GLN A 396 -36.33 29.58 -72.08
N HIS A 397 -35.61 28.83 -72.92
CA HIS A 397 -35.57 29.09 -74.36
C HIS A 397 -36.34 27.98 -75.09
N ARG A 398 -37.16 28.43 -76.04
CA ARG A 398 -37.96 27.64 -76.99
C ARG A 398 -37.10 26.82 -77.93
#